data_AF-A0A9P0P8D2-F1
#
_entry.id   AF-A0A9P0P8D2-F1
#
_cell.length_a   1.000
_cell.length_b   1.000
_cell.length_c   1.000
_cell.angle_alpha   90.00
_cell.angle_beta   90.00
_cell.angle_gamma   90.00
#
_symmetry.space_group_name_H-M   'P 1'
#
loop_
_entity.id
_entity.type
_entity.pdbx_description
1 polymer ?
#
loop_
_entity_poly.entity_id
_entity_poly.type
_entity_poly.pdbx_seq_one_letter_code
_entity_poly.pdbx_strand_id
1 'polypeptide(L)'
;MVRTRCDQRACTSAQINTEQSYLFNVSFEYEKELISFDENGDPPGRYDIMNFQRLTNGSFDYVQVGGWNNHTLTLNEKIMQFGPNGRTVKSVCSEDCPMGKYKV
;
A
#
# COMPACT_ATOMS: atom_id res chain seq x y z
N MET A 1 -17.66 31.66 -6.72
CA MET A 1 -17.08 30.89 -5.61
C MET A 1 -18.06 30.94 -4.44
N VAL A 2 -18.99 29.99 -4.38
CA VAL A 2 -19.95 29.90 -3.25
C VAL A 2 -19.34 28.95 -2.24
N ARG A 3 -18.90 29.48 -1.10
CA ARG A 3 -18.54 28.66 0.07
C ARG A 3 -19.84 28.29 0.77
N THR A 4 -20.29 27.06 0.61
CA THR A 4 -21.36 26.52 1.45
C THR A 4 -20.76 26.29 2.84
N ARG A 5 -21.22 27.04 3.84
CA ARG A 5 -20.94 26.74 5.24
C ARG A 5 -21.73 25.49 5.61
N CYS A 6 -21.09 24.48 6.18
CA CYS A 6 -21.81 23.49 6.97
C CYS A 6 -22.38 24.21 8.20
N ASP A 7 -23.70 24.31 8.27
CA ASP A 7 -24.39 24.76 9.48
C ASP A 7 -24.23 23.66 10.55
N GLN A 8 -23.56 23.98 11.65
CA GLN A 8 -23.24 23.04 12.74
C GLN A 8 -24.43 22.76 13.65
N ARG A 9 -25.67 22.87 13.16
CA ARG A 9 -26.86 22.63 13.98
C ARG A 9 -27.56 21.35 13.55
N ALA A 10 -27.39 20.36 14.42
CA ALA A 10 -28.09 19.08 14.54
C ALA A 10 -27.57 17.88 13.72
N CYS A 11 -26.31 17.48 13.97
CA CYS A 11 -26.06 16.05 14.17
C CYS A 11 -26.37 15.73 15.63
N THR A 12 -27.64 15.48 15.96
CA THR A 12 -28.01 15.01 17.30
C THR A 12 -27.42 13.61 17.48
N SER A 13 -26.54 13.46 18.46
CA SER A 13 -25.74 12.27 18.80
C SER A 13 -26.54 11.01 19.21
N ALA A 14 -27.85 10.97 18.93
CA ALA A 14 -28.75 9.90 19.31
C ALA A 14 -29.44 9.19 18.12
N GLN A 15 -29.12 9.56 16.86
CA GLN A 15 -29.63 8.87 15.66
C GLN A 15 -28.53 8.32 14.73
N ILE A 16 -27.24 8.43 15.11
CA ILE A 16 -26.10 8.04 14.26
C ILE A 16 -25.65 6.58 14.51
N ASN A 17 -26.28 5.84 15.43
CA ASN A 17 -25.61 4.70 16.06
C ASN A 17 -26.00 3.31 15.51
N THR A 18 -27.06 3.17 14.72
CA THR A 18 -27.47 1.87 14.16
C THR A 18 -26.91 1.62 12.77
N GLU A 19 -27.03 2.55 11.82
CA GLU A 19 -26.64 2.27 10.43
C GLU A 19 -25.12 2.18 10.23
N GLN A 20 -24.34 3.03 10.93
CA GLN A 20 -22.88 2.93 10.89
C GLN A 20 -22.37 1.62 11.51
N SER A 21 -22.99 1.16 12.60
CA SER A 21 -22.59 -0.10 13.23
C SER A 21 -22.91 -1.32 12.35
N TYR A 22 -24.00 -1.26 11.57
CA TYR A 22 -24.25 -2.28 10.54
C TYR A 22 -23.15 -2.26 9.47
N LEU A 23 -22.79 -1.10 8.93
CA LEU A 23 -21.78 -1.01 7.86
C LEU A 23 -20.36 -1.40 8.30
N PHE A 24 -20.00 -1.22 9.58
CA PHE A 24 -18.69 -1.66 10.10
C PHE A 24 -18.65 -3.15 10.46
N ASN A 25 -19.80 -3.83 10.55
CA ASN A 25 -19.89 -5.24 10.92
C ASN A 25 -20.49 -6.11 9.80
N VAL A 26 -20.16 -5.80 8.55
CA VAL A 26 -20.44 -6.67 7.39
C VAL A 26 -19.18 -7.36 6.94
N SER A 27 -19.35 -8.59 6.44
CA SER A 27 -18.34 -9.28 5.65
C SER A 27 -18.99 -9.89 4.41
N PHE A 28 -18.34 -9.75 3.27
CA PHE A 28 -18.86 -10.25 1.99
C PHE A 28 -17.71 -10.60 1.04
N GLU A 29 -18.01 -11.46 0.09
CA GLU A 29 -17.04 -11.86 -0.94
C GLU A 29 -17.20 -10.97 -2.18
N TYR A 30 -16.09 -10.40 -2.66
CA TYR A 30 -16.01 -9.64 -3.91
C TYR A 30 -14.77 -10.08 -4.66
N GLU A 31 -14.90 -10.47 -5.94
CA GLU A 31 -13.78 -10.89 -6.80
C GLU A 31 -12.83 -11.95 -6.16
N LYS A 32 -13.40 -12.90 -5.40
CA LYS A 32 -12.69 -13.97 -4.64
C LYS A 32 -11.90 -13.47 -3.42
N GLU A 33 -12.24 -12.28 -2.92
CA GLU A 33 -11.67 -11.71 -1.71
C GLU A 33 -12.75 -11.53 -0.65
N LEU A 34 -12.39 -11.84 0.59
CA LEU A 34 -13.21 -11.55 1.74
C LEU A 34 -12.96 -10.10 2.16
N ILE A 35 -13.96 -9.24 1.97
CA ILE A 35 -13.94 -7.86 2.46
C ILE A 35 -14.56 -7.84 3.86
N SER A 36 -13.85 -7.22 4.79
CA SER A 36 -14.27 -7.00 6.18
C SER A 36 -13.66 -5.70 6.68
N PHE A 37 -14.19 -5.12 7.75
CA PHE A 37 -13.70 -3.86 8.29
C PHE A 37 -13.16 -4.06 9.71
N ASP A 38 -12.09 -3.36 10.05
CA ASP A 38 -11.54 -3.34 11.41
C ASP A 38 -12.33 -2.38 12.33
N GLU A 39 -11.87 -2.20 13.57
CA GLU A 39 -12.50 -1.32 14.57
C GLU A 39 -12.56 0.16 14.15
N ASN A 40 -11.71 0.57 13.19
CA ASN A 40 -11.68 1.92 12.64
C ASN A 40 -12.51 2.04 11.36
N GLY A 41 -13.05 0.92 10.84
CA GLY A 41 -13.78 0.88 9.59
C GLY A 41 -12.89 0.72 8.36
N ASP A 42 -11.64 0.29 8.51
CA ASP A 42 -10.70 0.12 7.40
C ASP A 42 -10.77 -1.31 6.82
N PRO A 43 -10.83 -1.46 5.48
CA PRO A 43 -10.79 -2.77 4.84
C PRO A 43 -9.36 -3.35 4.85
N PRO A 44 -9.20 -4.68 4.61
CA PRO A 44 -7.88 -5.26 4.43
C PRO A 44 -7.13 -4.58 3.27
N GLY A 45 -5.91 -4.12 3.53
CA GLY A 45 -5.11 -3.46 2.50
C GLY A 45 -4.56 -4.47 1.49
N ARG A 46 -4.59 -4.07 0.22
CA ARG A 46 -4.00 -4.80 -0.90
C ARG A 46 -3.41 -3.84 -1.92
N TYR A 47 -2.20 -4.13 -2.38
CA TYR A 47 -1.47 -3.27 -3.32
C TYR A 47 -0.71 -4.10 -4.35
N ASP A 48 -0.72 -3.63 -5.58
CA ASP A 48 0.20 -4.11 -6.62
C ASP A 48 1.50 -3.33 -6.56
N ILE A 49 2.63 -4.04 -6.65
CA ILE A 49 3.95 -3.42 -6.64
C ILE A 49 4.44 -3.36 -8.08
N MET A 50 4.57 -2.13 -8.57
CA MET A 50 4.98 -1.85 -9.95
C MET A 50 6.44 -1.42 -10.01
N ASN A 51 7.14 -1.84 -11.05
CA ASN A 51 8.48 -1.39 -11.36
C ASN A 51 8.45 -0.72 -12.75
N PHE A 52 8.98 0.50 -12.84
CA PHE A 52 9.07 1.21 -14.12
C PHE A 52 10.30 0.73 -14.89
N GLN A 53 10.05 0.07 -16.02
CA GLN A 53 11.05 -0.70 -16.74
C GLN A 53 11.18 -0.27 -18.19
N ARG A 54 12.34 -0.52 -18.78
CA ARG A 54 12.53 -0.41 -20.23
C ARG A 54 12.12 -1.72 -20.88
N LEU A 55 11.19 -1.66 -21.82
CA LEU A 55 10.70 -2.78 -22.60
C LEU A 55 11.63 -3.11 -23.77
N THR A 56 11.43 -4.28 -24.39
CA THR A 56 12.26 -4.77 -25.51
C THR A 56 12.18 -3.88 -26.77
N ASN A 57 11.02 -3.24 -26.98
CA ASN A 57 10.81 -2.25 -28.04
C ASN A 57 11.49 -0.89 -27.76
N GLY A 58 12.13 -0.74 -26.60
CA GLY A 58 12.82 0.48 -26.17
C GLY A 58 11.94 1.53 -25.50
N SER A 59 10.61 1.31 -25.39
CA SER A 59 9.72 2.16 -24.61
C SER A 59 9.84 1.85 -23.11
N PHE A 60 9.19 2.66 -22.28
CA PHE A 60 9.11 2.43 -20.84
C PHE A 60 7.67 2.18 -20.42
N ASP A 61 7.47 1.29 -19.46
CA ASP A 61 6.16 1.01 -18.89
C ASP A 61 6.26 0.47 -17.46
N TYR A 62 5.13 0.45 -16.77
CA TYR A 62 4.98 -0.17 -15.47
C TYR A 62 4.73 -1.67 -15.61
N VAL A 63 5.62 -2.45 -15.04
CA VAL A 63 5.50 -3.91 -14.96
C VAL A 63 5.20 -4.28 -13.51
N GLN A 64 4.16 -5.07 -13.27
CA GLN A 64 3.89 -5.60 -11.94
C GLN A 64 4.97 -6.61 -11.56
N VAL A 65 5.67 -6.34 -10.46
CA VAL A 65 6.76 -7.19 -9.94
C VAL A 65 6.40 -7.88 -8.63
N GLY A 66 5.24 -7.58 -8.07
CA GLY A 66 4.78 -8.19 -6.84
C GLY A 66 3.46 -7.64 -6.34
N GLY A 67 3.16 -7.96 -5.10
CA GLY A 67 1.97 -7.49 -4.41
C GLY A 67 2.15 -7.55 -2.90
N TRP A 68 1.36 -6.74 -2.22
CA TRP A 68 1.20 -6.75 -0.78
C TRP A 68 -0.25 -7.10 -0.45
N ASN A 69 -0.46 -8.11 0.37
CA ASN A 69 -1.78 -8.50 0.82
C ASN A 69 -1.72 -8.86 2.30
N ASN A 70 -2.50 -8.15 3.12
CA ASN A 70 -2.67 -8.42 4.55
C ASN A 70 -1.34 -8.76 5.26
N HIS A 71 -0.40 -7.81 5.27
CA HIS A 71 0.93 -7.93 5.87
C HIS A 71 1.92 -8.87 5.18
N THR A 72 1.52 -9.54 4.10
CA THR A 72 2.40 -10.41 3.32
C THR A 72 2.89 -9.70 2.08
N LEU A 73 4.21 -9.50 1.99
CA LEU A 73 4.88 -8.98 0.82
C LEU A 73 5.36 -10.12 -0.09
N THR A 74 4.95 -10.10 -1.35
CA THR A 74 5.45 -11.02 -2.39
C THR A 74 6.11 -10.22 -3.49
N LEU A 75 7.37 -10.54 -3.80
CA LEU A 75 8.15 -9.90 -4.87
C LEU A 75 8.78 -10.95 -5.77
N ASN A 76 8.82 -10.66 -7.07
CA ASN A 76 9.53 -11.44 -8.06
C ASN A 76 10.78 -10.68 -8.52
N GLU A 77 11.88 -10.86 -7.79
CA GLU A 77 13.15 -10.19 -8.06
C GLU A 77 13.71 -10.50 -9.45
N LYS A 78 13.35 -11.64 -10.06
CA LYS A 78 13.86 -12.05 -11.38
C LYS A 78 13.36 -11.16 -12.51
N ILE A 79 12.21 -10.52 -12.33
CA ILE A 79 11.61 -9.63 -13.34
C ILE A 79 11.80 -8.16 -13.00
N MET A 80 12.37 -7.83 -11.85
CA MET A 80 12.69 -6.45 -11.49
C MET A 80 13.88 -5.95 -12.31
N GLN A 81 13.77 -4.74 -12.86
CA GLN A 81 14.90 -4.04 -13.45
C GLN A 81 15.47 -3.06 -12.43
N PHE A 82 16.76 -3.24 -12.16
CA PHE A 82 17.57 -2.30 -11.39
C PHE A 82 18.40 -1.42 -12.33
N GLY A 83 19.31 -0.60 -11.78
CA GLY A 83 20.14 0.31 -12.56
C GLY A 83 21.00 -0.38 -13.65
N PRO A 84 21.86 0.37 -14.37
CA PRO A 84 22.52 -0.08 -15.61
C PRO A 84 23.25 -1.44 -15.56
N ASN A 85 23.66 -1.87 -14.37
CA ASN A 85 24.40 -3.12 -14.16
C ASN A 85 23.53 -4.27 -13.62
N GLY A 86 22.20 -4.11 -13.56
CA GLY A 86 21.26 -5.07 -12.99
C GLY A 86 21.43 -5.28 -11.47
N ARG A 87 22.18 -4.40 -10.79
CA ARG A 87 22.46 -4.50 -9.36
C ARG A 87 21.50 -3.66 -8.54
N THR A 88 21.02 -4.22 -7.45
CA THR A 88 20.25 -3.52 -6.43
C THR A 88 21.03 -2.32 -5.88
N VAL A 89 20.35 -1.22 -5.61
CA VAL A 89 20.95 -0.03 -5.03
C VAL A 89 21.06 -0.19 -3.52
N LYS A 90 22.27 -0.02 -2.96
CA LYS A 90 22.48 0.02 -1.51
C LYS A 90 22.22 1.45 -1.02
N SER A 91 21.18 1.64 -0.22
CA SER A 91 20.83 2.94 0.37
C SER A 91 21.27 2.99 1.83
N VAL A 92 22.57 3.19 2.07
CA VAL A 92 23.15 3.31 3.42
C VAL A 92 23.91 4.63 3.59
N CYS A 93 23.91 5.15 4.82
CA CYS A 93 24.69 6.35 5.17
C CYS A 93 26.19 6.03 5.34
N SER A 94 26.51 4.81 5.77
CA SER A 94 27.88 4.33 5.93
C SER A 94 27.98 2.87 5.53
N GLU A 95 29.09 2.50 4.91
CA GLU A 95 29.40 1.11 4.62
C GLU A 95 29.67 0.31 5.90
N ASP A 96 29.49 -1.00 5.79
CA ASP A 96 29.73 -1.93 6.89
C ASP A 96 31.22 -1.97 7.23
N CYS A 97 31.55 -1.96 8.52
CA CYS A 97 32.92 -2.08 8.96
C CYS A 97 33.48 -3.46 8.63
N PRO A 98 34.76 -3.57 8.21
CA PRO A 98 35.42 -4.86 8.14
C PRO A 98 35.36 -5.58 9.49
N MET A 99 35.27 -6.91 9.45
CA MET A 99 35.25 -7.72 10.66
C MET A 99 36.42 -7.35 11.60
N GLY A 100 36.12 -7.16 12.89
CA GLY A 100 37.10 -6.75 13.90
C GLY A 100 37.34 -5.23 14.01
N LYS A 101 36.61 -4.41 13.26
CA LYS A 101 36.61 -2.95 13.40
C LYS A 101 35.25 -2.44 13.87
N TYR A 102 35.24 -1.29 14.53
CA TYR A 102 34.02 -0.57 14.92
C TYR A 102 33.95 0.78 14.22
N LYS A 103 32.74 1.31 14.08
CA LYS A 103 32.50 2.66 13.57
C LYS A 103 32.89 3.65 14.66
N VAL A 104 33.88 4.51 14.37
CA VAL A 104 34.25 5.63 15.24
C VAL A 104 33.20 6.72 15.14
#